data_AF-A0A767S3N9-F1
#
_entry.id   AF-A0A767S3N9-F1
#
_cell.length_a   1.000
_cell.length_b   1.000
_cell.length_c   1.000
_cell.angle_alpha   90.00
_cell.angle_beta   90.00
_cell.angle_gamma   90.00
#
_symmetry.space_group_name_H-M   'P 1'
#
loop_
_entity.id
_entity.type
_entity.pdbx_description
1 polymer ?
#
loop_
_entity_poly.entity_id
_entity_poly.type
_entity_poly.pdbx_seq_one_letter_code
_entity_poly.pdbx_strand_id
1 'polypeptide(L)' 'FPKKLTLVGVIPQSLEPHIGLTPTVEAMIEPALEQVLAALRESGVEAIPKETAHV' A
#
# COMPACT_ATOMS: atom_id res chain seq x y z
N PHE A 1 -13.77 4.82 19.80
CA PHE A 1 -13.74 4.09 18.52
C PHE A 1 -13.30 5.06 17.41
N PRO A 2 -12.53 4.65 16.39
CA PRO A 2 -12.12 5.57 15.32
C PRO A 2 -13.32 6.13 14.55
N LYS A 3 -13.22 7.41 14.15
CA LYS A 3 -14.27 8.07 13.34
C LYS A 3 -14.35 7.53 11.90
N LYS A 4 -13.23 7.04 11.36
CA LYS A 4 -13.12 6.37 10.06
C LYS A 4 -12.00 5.34 10.15
N LEU A 5 -12.22 4.14 9.62
CA LEU A 5 -11.24 3.04 9.56
C LEU A 5 -11.30 2.42 8.17
N THR A 6 -10.15 2.33 7.50
CA THR A 6 -10.01 1.70 6.18
C THR A 6 -8.99 0.57 6.30
N LEU A 7 -9.34 -0.62 5.83
CA LEU A 7 -8.45 -1.78 5.75
C LEU A 7 -8.10 -2.04 4.28
N VAL A 8 -6.81 -2.02 3.96
CA VAL A 8 -6.28 -2.45 2.66
C VAL A 8 -5.49 -3.73 2.91
N GLY A 9 -5.96 -4.85 2.37
CA GLY A 9 -5.34 -6.16 2.55
C GLY A 9 -5.10 -6.85 1.22
N VAL A 10 -3.98 -7.57 1.12
CA VAL A 10 -3.63 -8.42 -0.03
C VAL A 10 -3.56 -9.86 0.45
N ILE A 11 -4.25 -10.77 -0.23
CA ILE A 11 -4.23 -12.20 0.12
C ILE A 11 -2.87 -12.78 -0.31
N PRO A 12 -2.16 -13.49 0.58
CA PRO A 12 -0.85 -14.06 0.25
C PRO A 12 -0.98 -15.27 -0.68
N GLN A 13 0.00 -15.45 -1.55
CA GLN A 13 0.13 -16.67 -2.37
C GLN A 13 0.79 -17.83 -1.60
N SER A 14 1.73 -17.52 -0.70
CA SER A 14 2.40 -18.49 0.17
C SER A 14 2.57 -17.94 1.59
N LEU A 15 2.62 -18.85 2.56
CA LEU A 15 2.87 -18.58 3.99
C LEU A 15 4.07 -19.41 4.51
N GLU A 16 4.88 -19.97 3.61
CA GLU A 16 6.03 -20.79 3.99
C GLU A 16 7.14 -19.96 4.68
N PRO A 17 7.97 -20.58 5.52
CA PRO A 17 9.11 -19.90 6.15
C PRO A 17 10.12 -19.40 5.09
N HIS A 18 10.08 -18.10 4.80
CA HIS A 18 10.96 -17.43 3.83
C HIS A 18 11.06 -15.92 4.12
N ILE A 19 12.16 -15.29 3.67
CA ILE A 19 12.30 -13.82 3.67
C ILE A 19 12.03 -13.31 2.27
N GLY A 20 10.93 -12.59 2.09
CA GLY A 20 10.56 -12.00 0.81
C GLY A 20 9.08 -12.21 0.53
N LEU A 21 8.57 -11.43 -0.42
CA LEU A 21 7.22 -11.61 -0.95
C LEU A 21 7.28 -12.53 -2.16
N THR A 22 6.20 -13.28 -2.39
CA THR A 22 6.01 -13.94 -3.67
C THR A 22 5.84 -12.88 -4.78
N PRO A 23 6.28 -13.12 -6.03
CA PRO A 23 6.16 -12.15 -7.12
C PRO A 23 4.73 -11.61 -7.32
N THR A 24 3.73 -12.47 -7.09
CA THR A 24 2.32 -12.08 -7.16
C THR A 24 1.93 -11.03 -6.12
N VAL A 25 2.44 -11.14 -4.88
CA VAL A 25 2.14 -10.17 -3.81
C VAL A 25 3.02 -8.92 -3.93
N GLU A 26 4.25 -9.07 -4.39
CA GLU A 26 5.14 -7.93 -4.66
C GLU A 26 4.54 -6.99 -5.72
N ALA A 27 3.95 -7.54 -6.78
CA ALA A 27 3.21 -6.77 -7.79
C ALA A 27 1.99 -6.02 -7.24
N MET A 28 1.49 -6.39 -6.05
CA MET A 28 0.34 -5.76 -5.40
C MET A 28 0.72 -4.61 -4.45
N ILE A 29 2.01 -4.35 -4.23
CA ILE A 29 2.46 -3.27 -3.35
C ILE A 29 1.95 -1.91 -3.85
N GLU A 30 2.21 -1.57 -5.12
CA GLU A 30 1.79 -0.28 -5.68
C GLU A 30 0.27 -0.12 -5.72
N PRO A 31 -0.52 -1.10 -6.20
CA PRO A 31 -1.99 -1.03 -6.11
C PRO A 31 -2.53 -0.88 -4.68
N ALA A 32 -1.89 -1.49 -3.69
CA ALA A 32 -2.29 -1.34 -2.29
C ALA A 32 -1.93 0.05 -1.76
N LEU A 33 -0.76 0.58 -2.14
CA LEU A 33 -0.34 1.94 -1.78
C LEU A 33 -1.31 2.99 -2.35
N GLU A 34 -1.71 2.86 -3.62
CA GLU A 34 -2.67 3.74 -4.27
C GLU A 34 -4.02 3.81 -3.51
N GLN A 35 -4.49 2.68 -2.98
CA GLN A 35 -5.72 2.64 -2.18
C GLN A 35 -5.56 3.39 -0.84
N VAL A 36 -4.39 3.29 -0.20
CA VAL A 36 -4.09 4.06 1.02
C VAL A 36 -4.04 5.55 0.71
N LEU A 37 -3.38 5.94 -0.39
CA LEU A 37 -3.31 7.33 -0.84
C LEU A 37 -4.70 7.90 -1.15
N ALA A 38 -5.58 7.11 -1.77
CA ALA A 38 -6.97 7.50 -2.00
C ALA A 38 -7.72 7.73 -0.68
N ALA A 39 -7.57 6.82 0.30
CA ALA A 39 -8.21 6.97 1.61
C ALA A 39 -7.70 8.20 2.39
N LEU A 40 -6.43 8.56 2.23
CA LEU A 40 -5.84 9.78 2.78
C LEU A 40 -6.41 11.03 2.09
N ARG A 41 -6.53 11.02 0.75
CA ARG A 41 -7.12 12.11 -0.02
C ARG A 41 -8.58 12.37 0.36
N GLU A 42 -9.37 11.31 0.56
CA GLU A 42 -10.73 11.44 1.09
C GLU A 42 -10.79 12.07 2.48
N SER A 43 -9.70 12.01 3.23
CA SER A 43 -9.55 12.64 4.55
C SER A 43 -8.95 14.05 4.46
N GLY A 44 -8.75 14.57 3.24
CA GLY A 44 -8.21 15.91 2.98
C GLY A 44 -6.67 15.98 3.01
N VAL A 45 -5.97 14.84 2.98
CA VAL A 45 -4.51 14.78 3.00
C VAL A 45 -3.98 14.35 1.64
N GLU A 46 -3.20 15.23 0.99
CA GLU A 46 -2.50 14.89 -0.26
C GLU A 46 -1.06 14.47 0.07
N ALA A 47 -0.65 13.29 -0.40
CA ALA A 47 0.72 12.83 -0.26
C ALA A 47 1.61 13.39 -1.37
N ILE A 48 2.83 13.77 -1.02
CA ILE A 48 3.83 14.26 -1.97
C ILE A 48 4.92 13.21 -2.10
N PRO A 49 5.20 12.70 -3.32
CA PRO A 49 6.33 11.80 -3.55
C PRO A 49 7.64 12.43 -3.06
N LYS A 50 8.42 11.66 -2.30
CA LYS A 50 9.72 12.12 -1.77
C LYS A 50 10.83 12.04 -2.82
N GLU A 51 10.62 11.32 -3.91
CA GLU A 51 11.62 11.15 -4.96
C GLU A 51 11.89 12.49 -5.64
N THR A 52 13.05 13.07 -5.34
CA THR A 52 13.70 13.98 -6.28
C THR A 52 14.09 13.16 -7.49
N ALA A 53 13.57 13.50 -8.67
CA ALA A 53 14.09 12.97 -9.93
C ALA A 53 15.61 13.18 -9.93
N HIS A 54 16.37 12.12 -9.69
CA HIS A 54 17.80 12.11 -9.96
C HIS A 54 17.92 11.98 -11.47
N VAL A 55 17.95 13.13 -12.14
CA VAL A 55 18.37 13.28 -13.54
C VAL A 55 19.89 13.22 -13.60
#